data_AF-A0A9W6UET8-F1
#
_entry.id   AF-A0A9W6UET8-F1
#
_cell.length_a   1.000
_cell.length_b   1.000
_cell.length_c   1.000
_cell.angle_alpha   90.00
_cell.angle_beta   90.00
_cell.angle_gamma   90.00
#
_symmetry.space_group_name_H-M   'P 1'
#
loop_
_entity.id
_entity.type
_entity.pdbx_description
1 polymer ?
#
loop_
_entity_poly.entity_id
_entity_poly.type
_entity_poly.pdbx_seq_one_letter_code
_entity_poly.pdbx_strand_id
1 'polypeptide(L)'
;MEIDRLAENRERQRALYGTPLAERVHRMLRVLGITQGTLAATLGMSPAMLSQLVSAKRVKIGDPAVLARLLLLDGRCAAGPVAPEDVSALLDEVRTASPEWAALLARPVEASHGTSAAPVGPLSRRHPSTSRGPIPAVHPGAGPRSGRPVLHPDPRRDPALLAVEALRRVAGPAQLVAAASTLAATFPELAALLRRAAATR
;
A
#
# COMPACT_ATOMS: atom_id res chain seq x y z
N MET A 1 -28.98 -12.62 -4.12
CA MET A 1 -27.79 -12.52 -5.00
C MET A 1 -27.15 -11.13 -4.97
N GLU A 2 -27.84 -10.02 -5.29
CA GLU A 2 -27.22 -8.68 -5.24
C GLU A 2 -26.91 -8.21 -3.81
N ILE A 3 -27.83 -8.44 -2.86
CA ILE A 3 -27.63 -8.15 -1.44
C ILE A 3 -26.41 -8.90 -0.89
N ASP A 4 -26.25 -10.18 -1.27
CA ASP A 4 -25.12 -11.03 -0.85
C ASP A 4 -23.79 -10.48 -1.36
N ARG A 5 -23.73 -10.06 -2.64
CA ARG A 5 -22.54 -9.42 -3.21
C ARG A 5 -22.17 -8.11 -2.51
N LEU A 6 -23.17 -7.30 -2.14
CA LEU A 6 -22.92 -6.06 -1.40
C LEU A 6 -22.43 -6.36 0.03
N ALA A 7 -22.93 -7.41 0.67
CA ALA A 7 -22.45 -7.86 1.97
C ALA A 7 -20.99 -8.36 1.89
N GLU A 8 -20.64 -9.18 0.90
CA GLU A 8 -19.25 -9.60 0.64
C GLU A 8 -18.32 -8.41 0.41
N ASN A 9 -18.78 -7.41 -0.35
CA ASN A 9 -18.00 -6.20 -0.59
C ASN A 9 -17.76 -5.38 0.68
N ARG A 10 -18.74 -5.30 1.60
CA ARG A 10 -18.53 -4.67 2.91
C ARG A 10 -17.51 -5.42 3.74
N GLU A 11 -17.51 -6.75 3.68
CA GLU A 11 -16.52 -7.55 4.40
C GLU A 11 -15.12 -7.37 3.81
N ARG A 12 -15.00 -7.29 2.48
CA ARG A 12 -13.72 -6.93 1.83
C ARG A 12 -13.25 -5.53 2.22
N GLN A 13 -14.17 -4.56 2.37
CA GLN A 13 -13.79 -3.23 2.88
C GLN A 13 -13.29 -3.32 4.33
N ARG A 14 -13.94 -4.10 5.19
CA ARG A 14 -13.50 -4.33 6.58
C ARG A 14 -12.10 -4.95 6.60
N ALA A 15 -11.85 -5.97 5.78
CA ALA A 15 -10.52 -6.58 5.67
C ALA A 15 -9.43 -5.60 5.20
N LEU A 16 -9.77 -4.65 4.31
CA LEU A 16 -8.80 -3.68 3.77
C LEU A 16 -8.59 -2.45 4.66
N TYR A 17 -9.61 -1.97 5.34
CA TYR A 17 -9.59 -0.66 6.04
C TYR A 17 -9.89 -0.76 7.53
N GLY A 18 -10.10 -1.95 8.08
CA GLY A 18 -10.46 -2.23 9.47
C GLY A 18 -11.95 -2.10 9.77
N THR A 19 -12.66 -1.18 9.09
CA THR A 19 -14.11 -1.02 9.19
C THR A 19 -14.71 -0.70 7.82
N PRO A 20 -16.00 -1.04 7.57
CA PRO A 20 -16.70 -0.63 6.35
C PRO A 20 -16.67 0.88 6.14
N LEU A 21 -16.47 1.31 4.90
CA LEU A 21 -16.31 2.73 4.59
C LEU A 21 -17.56 3.56 4.91
N ALA A 22 -18.74 2.94 4.81
CA ALA A 22 -20.01 3.59 5.18
C ALA A 22 -20.02 4.06 6.64
N GLU A 23 -19.59 3.23 7.58
CA GLU A 23 -19.55 3.58 9.01
C GLU A 23 -18.62 4.76 9.26
N ARG A 24 -17.44 4.76 8.62
CA ARG A 24 -16.45 5.83 8.71
C ARG A 24 -17.03 7.15 8.17
N VAL A 25 -17.62 7.10 6.98
CA VAL A 25 -18.24 8.25 6.31
C VAL A 25 -19.39 8.82 7.13
N HIS A 26 -20.35 8.00 7.52
CA HIS A 26 -21.52 8.48 8.29
C HIS A 26 -21.11 9.07 9.64
N ARG A 27 -20.09 8.52 10.30
CA ARG A 27 -19.53 9.11 11.52
C ARG A 27 -18.98 10.50 11.26
N MET A 28 -18.15 10.69 10.24
CA MET A 28 -17.57 12.00 9.91
C MET A 28 -18.65 13.02 9.51
N LEU A 29 -19.63 12.63 8.68
CA LEU A 29 -20.73 13.52 8.29
C LEU A 29 -21.51 14.01 9.52
N ARG A 30 -21.77 13.11 10.47
CA ARG A 30 -22.47 13.44 11.72
C ARG A 30 -21.63 14.32 12.66
N VAL A 31 -20.35 13.99 12.85
CA VAL A 31 -19.45 14.71 13.77
C VAL A 31 -19.15 16.12 13.26
N LEU A 32 -18.97 16.28 11.95
CA LEU A 32 -18.61 17.56 11.34
C LEU A 32 -19.83 18.39 10.91
N GLY A 33 -21.02 17.81 10.91
CA GLY A 33 -22.24 18.48 10.44
C GLY A 33 -22.21 18.84 8.96
N ILE A 34 -21.50 18.07 8.12
CA ILE A 34 -21.31 18.37 6.69
C ILE A 34 -22.06 17.41 5.77
N THR A 35 -22.21 17.83 4.51
CA THR A 35 -22.79 17.00 3.46
C THR A 35 -21.78 16.01 2.89
N GLN A 36 -22.29 14.94 2.26
CA GLN A 36 -21.47 13.99 1.53
C GLN A 36 -20.71 14.65 0.35
N GLY A 37 -21.29 15.68 -0.27
CA GLY A 37 -20.64 16.45 -1.33
C GLY A 37 -19.42 17.23 -0.82
N THR A 38 -19.57 17.90 0.33
CA THR A 38 -18.48 18.60 1.01
C THR A 38 -17.36 17.64 1.38
N LEU A 39 -17.70 16.48 1.95
CA LEU A 39 -16.72 15.44 2.26
C LEU A 39 -15.99 14.95 1.00
N ALA A 40 -16.71 14.64 -0.08
CA ALA A 40 -16.12 14.20 -1.34
C ALA A 40 -15.11 15.23 -1.88
N ALA A 41 -15.48 16.51 -1.87
CA ALA A 41 -14.63 17.61 -2.31
C ALA A 41 -13.36 17.73 -1.45
N THR A 42 -13.48 17.61 -0.12
CA THR A 42 -12.32 17.62 0.80
C THR A 42 -11.38 16.44 0.56
N LEU A 43 -11.93 15.24 0.32
CA LEU A 43 -11.12 14.06 0.04
C LEU A 43 -10.45 14.12 -1.34
N GLY A 44 -10.96 14.92 -2.27
CA GLY A 44 -10.48 15.02 -3.64
C GLY A 44 -11.07 13.96 -4.57
N MET A 45 -12.30 13.51 -4.30
CA MET A 45 -12.98 12.50 -5.13
C MET A 45 -14.38 12.96 -5.55
N SER A 46 -14.95 12.33 -6.58
CA SER A 46 -16.30 12.69 -7.02
C SER A 46 -17.38 12.22 -6.01
N PRO A 47 -18.51 12.96 -5.89
CA PRO A 47 -19.63 12.53 -5.05
C PRO A 47 -20.18 11.14 -5.43
N ALA A 48 -20.17 10.82 -6.73
CA ALA A 48 -20.57 9.51 -7.23
C ALA A 48 -19.62 8.40 -6.75
N MET A 49 -18.30 8.62 -6.81
CA MET A 49 -17.33 7.63 -6.31
C MET A 49 -17.49 7.40 -4.80
N LEU A 50 -17.71 8.46 -4.03
CA LEU A 50 -17.99 8.33 -2.59
C LEU A 50 -19.29 7.56 -2.34
N SER A 51 -20.35 7.84 -3.09
CA SER A 51 -21.62 7.12 -3.01
C SER A 51 -21.49 5.62 -3.30
N GLN A 52 -20.68 5.25 -4.31
CA GLN A 52 -20.41 3.83 -4.63
C GLN A 52 -19.65 3.11 -3.51
N LEU A 53 -18.72 3.80 -2.81
CA LEU A 53 -18.00 3.24 -1.67
C LEU A 53 -18.92 3.05 -0.46
N VAL A 54 -19.74 4.06 -0.13
CA VAL A 54 -20.72 4.01 0.98
C VAL A 54 -21.77 2.93 0.73
N SER A 55 -22.21 2.76 -0.52
CA SER A 55 -23.18 1.71 -0.90
C SER A 55 -22.55 0.32 -1.07
N ALA A 56 -21.25 0.17 -0.80
CA ALA A 56 -20.47 -1.06 -1.01
C ALA A 56 -20.48 -1.62 -2.45
N LYS A 57 -20.90 -0.82 -3.43
CA LYS A 57 -20.79 -1.15 -4.86
C LYS A 57 -19.33 -1.07 -5.32
N ARG A 58 -18.49 -0.31 -4.61
CA ARG A 58 -17.03 -0.25 -4.81
C ARG A 58 -16.31 -0.60 -3.51
N VAL A 59 -15.26 -1.41 -3.63
CA VAL A 59 -14.46 -1.88 -2.49
C VAL A 59 -13.21 -1.01 -2.30
N LYS A 60 -12.45 -0.76 -3.37
CA LYS A 60 -11.12 -0.15 -3.26
C LYS A 60 -11.14 1.38 -3.51
N ILE A 61 -10.39 2.13 -2.70
CA ILE A 61 -9.97 3.50 -2.99
C ILE A 61 -8.69 3.40 -3.84
N GLY A 62 -8.76 3.87 -5.08
CA GLY A 62 -7.65 3.73 -6.04
C GLY A 62 -6.54 4.75 -5.81
N ASP A 63 -6.90 5.95 -5.39
CA ASP A 63 -5.95 7.04 -5.15
C ASP A 63 -5.45 7.01 -3.69
N PRO A 64 -4.14 6.80 -3.46
CA PRO A 64 -3.58 6.79 -2.11
C PRO A 64 -3.67 8.15 -1.41
N ALA A 65 -3.68 9.28 -2.13
CA ALA A 65 -3.86 10.61 -1.55
C ALA A 65 -5.25 10.76 -0.92
N VAL A 66 -6.27 10.28 -1.62
CA VAL A 66 -7.66 10.24 -1.11
C VAL A 66 -7.74 9.39 0.16
N LEU A 67 -7.07 8.23 0.19
CA LEU A 67 -7.02 7.38 1.38
C LEU A 67 -6.31 8.10 2.55
N ALA A 68 -5.19 8.78 2.30
CA ALA A 68 -4.46 9.52 3.33
C ALA A 68 -5.33 10.63 3.94
N ARG A 69 -6.02 11.44 3.12
CA ARG A 69 -6.96 12.47 3.60
C ARG A 69 -8.11 11.87 4.41
N LEU A 70 -8.64 10.73 3.96
CA LEU A 70 -9.70 10.01 4.68
C LEU A 70 -9.25 9.60 6.08
N LEU A 71 -8.08 8.98 6.19
CA LEU A 71 -7.55 8.52 7.48
C LEU A 71 -7.18 9.69 8.41
N LEU A 72 -6.64 10.78 7.86
CA LEU A 72 -6.32 11.99 8.63
C LEU A 72 -7.58 12.63 9.22
N LEU A 73 -8.62 12.82 8.39
CA LEU A 73 -9.89 13.37 8.85
C LEU A 73 -10.59 12.44 9.86
N ASP A 74 -10.51 11.13 9.64
CA ASP A 74 -11.06 10.12 10.55
C ASP A 74 -10.40 10.16 11.93
N GLY A 75 -9.07 10.27 11.97
CA GLY A 75 -8.29 10.43 13.19
C GLY A 75 -8.65 11.71 13.94
N ARG A 76 -8.83 12.84 13.22
CA ARG A 76 -9.25 14.10 13.84
C ARG A 76 -10.64 14.01 14.46
N CYS A 77 -11.57 13.33 13.81
CA CYS A 77 -12.92 13.07 14.34
C CYS A 77 -12.90 12.11 15.53
N ALA A 78 -11.93 11.19 15.60
CA ALA A 78 -11.77 10.28 16.73
C ALA A 78 -11.14 10.96 17.96
N ALA A 79 -10.34 12.01 17.77
CA ALA A 79 -9.68 12.76 18.84
C ALA A 79 -10.64 13.61 19.70
N GLY A 80 -11.87 13.86 19.22
CA GLY A 80 -12.88 14.60 19.95
C GLY A 80 -13.78 15.44 19.03
N PRO A 81 -14.80 16.10 19.60
CA PRO A 81 -15.67 16.99 18.84
C PRO A 81 -14.87 18.15 18.21
N VAL A 82 -15.33 18.59 17.04
CA VAL A 82 -14.81 19.77 16.34
C VAL A 82 -15.86 20.87 16.50
N ALA A 83 -15.46 22.04 16.97
CA ALA A 83 -16.38 23.17 17.06
C ALA A 83 -16.86 23.56 15.66
N PRO A 84 -18.15 23.89 15.45
CA PRO A 84 -18.68 24.20 14.12
C PRO A 84 -17.88 25.26 13.35
N GLU A 85 -17.36 26.26 14.07
CA GLU A 85 -16.50 27.33 13.54
C GLU A 85 -15.15 26.83 13.00
N ASP A 86 -14.60 25.73 13.54
CA ASP A 86 -13.31 25.16 13.15
C ASP A 86 -13.43 24.18 11.98
N VAL A 87 -14.64 23.71 11.66
CA VAL A 87 -14.85 22.68 10.64
C VAL A 87 -14.31 23.12 9.28
N SER A 88 -14.54 24.36 8.87
CA SER A 88 -14.04 24.84 7.57
C SER A 88 -12.50 24.84 7.52
N ALA A 89 -11.85 25.34 8.58
CA ALA A 89 -10.40 25.38 8.67
C ALA A 89 -9.79 23.97 8.63
N LEU A 90 -10.39 23.03 9.36
CA LEU A 90 -9.98 21.63 9.34
C LEU A 90 -10.10 21.00 7.95
N LEU A 91 -11.21 21.24 7.23
CA LEU A 91 -11.40 20.67 5.90
C LEU A 91 -10.38 21.23 4.88
N ASP A 92 -10.01 22.50 5.00
CA ASP A 92 -8.98 23.11 4.16
C ASP A 92 -7.58 22.60 4.51
N GLU A 93 -7.28 22.40 5.80
CA GLU A 93 -6.06 21.72 6.25
C GLU A 93 -5.96 20.32 5.66
N VAL A 94 -7.01 19.50 5.76
CA VAL A 94 -7.03 18.13 5.18
C VAL A 94 -6.84 18.16 3.66
N ARG A 95 -7.46 19.13 2.97
CA ARG A 95 -7.32 19.28 1.51
C ARG A 95 -5.86 19.53 1.12
N THR A 96 -5.17 20.36 1.90
CA THR A 96 -3.80 20.86 1.63
C THR A 96 -2.67 20.04 2.25
N ALA A 97 -2.93 19.22 3.27
CA ALA A 97 -1.93 18.38 3.96
C ALA A 97 -1.42 17.18 3.12
N SER A 98 -2.15 16.82 2.06
CA SER A 98 -1.90 15.58 1.30
C SER A 98 -0.71 15.54 0.32
N PRO A 99 -0.01 16.62 -0.10
CA PRO A 99 1.08 16.52 -1.08
C PRO A 99 2.23 15.64 -0.60
N GLU A 100 2.61 15.73 0.68
CA GLU A 100 3.81 15.07 1.21
C GLU A 100 3.61 13.55 1.36
N TRP A 101 2.45 13.12 1.87
CA TRP A 101 2.08 11.70 1.97
C TRP A 101 1.70 11.08 0.62
N ALA A 102 1.01 11.85 -0.25
CA ALA A 102 0.67 11.39 -1.60
C ALA A 102 1.94 11.21 -2.45
N ALA A 103 2.93 12.09 -2.36
CA ALA A 103 4.21 11.93 -3.04
C ALA A 103 4.95 10.65 -2.60
N LEU A 104 4.84 10.29 -1.32
CA LEU A 104 5.40 9.06 -0.76
C LEU A 104 4.69 7.79 -1.32
N LEU A 105 3.36 7.83 -1.43
CA LEU A 105 2.52 6.70 -1.88
C LEU A 105 2.29 6.63 -3.40
N ALA A 106 2.48 7.73 -4.12
CA ALA A 106 2.40 7.83 -5.58
C ALA A 106 3.67 7.30 -6.27
N ARG A 107 4.72 6.97 -5.49
CA ARG A 107 5.81 6.14 -6.01
C ARG A 107 5.23 4.77 -6.36
N PRO A 108 5.37 4.29 -7.61
CA PRO A 108 4.85 2.99 -7.97
C PRO A 108 5.48 1.94 -7.06
N VAL A 109 4.65 1.25 -6.27
CA VAL A 109 4.95 -0.15 -5.94
C VAL A 109 4.88 -0.85 -7.29
N GLU A 110 6.05 -1.12 -7.87
CA GLU A 110 6.19 -2.07 -8.97
C GLU A 110 5.56 -3.38 -8.49
N ALA A 111 4.30 -3.55 -8.86
CA ALA A 111 3.48 -4.64 -8.40
C ALA A 111 4.06 -5.92 -9.00
N SER A 112 4.85 -6.65 -8.22
CA SER A 112 5.26 -8.01 -8.55
C SER A 112 4.02 -8.91 -8.53
N HIS A 113 3.32 -8.95 -9.65
CA HIS A 113 2.40 -10.02 -10.00
C HIS A 113 3.06 -10.82 -11.10
N GLY A 114 3.40 -12.06 -10.78
CA GLY A 114 4.00 -12.98 -11.73
C GLY A 114 3.07 -13.22 -12.92
N THR A 115 3.66 -13.26 -14.10
CA THR A 115 3.13 -14.03 -15.22
C THR A 115 4.24 -14.91 -15.75
N SER A 116 3.97 -16.21 -15.67
CA SER A 116 4.72 -17.29 -16.27
C SER A 116 4.63 -17.25 -17.80
N ALA A 117 5.78 -17.56 -18.42
CA ALA A 117 5.99 -18.21 -19.73
C ALA A 117 5.68 -17.47 -21.04
N ALA A 118 6.76 -17.15 -21.78
CA ALA A 118 6.98 -17.59 -23.16
C ALA A 118 8.50 -17.61 -23.46
N PRO A 119 9.00 -18.49 -24.35
CA PRO A 119 10.39 -18.93 -24.35
C PRO A 119 11.30 -17.94 -25.08
N VAL A 120 12.36 -17.51 -24.40
CA VAL A 120 13.51 -16.88 -25.05
C VAL A 120 14.45 -17.99 -25.53
N GLY A 121 14.41 -18.28 -26.83
CA GLY A 121 15.41 -19.13 -27.47
C GLY A 121 16.81 -18.51 -27.30
N PRO A 122 17.87 -19.32 -27.12
CA PRO A 122 19.21 -18.75 -26.95
C PRO A 122 19.77 -18.24 -28.29
N LEU A 123 20.03 -16.93 -28.33
CA LEU A 123 21.22 -16.36 -29.00
C LEU A 123 22.45 -16.82 -28.17
N SER A 124 23.57 -17.26 -28.73
CA SER A 124 24.41 -16.57 -29.70
C SER A 124 25.53 -17.47 -30.27
N ARG A 125 25.77 -17.28 -31.57
CA ARG A 125 27.06 -17.14 -32.28
C ARG A 125 28.30 -17.91 -31.74
N ARG A 126 28.99 -18.66 -32.62
CA ARG A 126 30.16 -18.20 -33.42
C ARG A 126 30.81 -19.33 -34.27
N HIS A 127 31.02 -19.02 -35.56
CA HIS A 127 32.13 -19.37 -36.49
C HIS A 127 32.44 -20.83 -36.96
N PRO A 128 33.08 -21.00 -38.15
CA PRO A 128 32.91 -22.18 -39.02
C PRO A 128 34.11 -23.14 -39.09
N SER A 129 33.88 -24.27 -39.78
CA SER A 129 34.84 -25.20 -40.44
C SER A 129 35.47 -26.27 -39.52
N THR A 130 35.54 -27.57 -39.79
CA THR A 130 35.21 -28.46 -40.94
C THR A 130 35.38 -29.93 -40.50
N SER A 131 34.72 -30.86 -41.22
CA SER A 131 35.02 -32.32 -41.33
C SER A 131 34.51 -33.22 -40.19
N ARG A 132 33.41 -33.99 -40.34
CA ARG A 132 33.20 -35.29 -41.05
C ARG A 132 33.32 -36.50 -40.11
N GLY A 133 32.22 -37.23 -39.91
CA GLY A 133 32.21 -38.62 -39.41
C GLY A 133 31.19 -38.91 -38.28
N PRO A 134 30.66 -40.14 -38.14
CA PRO A 134 29.24 -40.36 -37.82
C PRO A 134 28.91 -40.87 -36.40
N ILE A 135 27.62 -40.69 -36.05
CA ILE A 135 26.77 -41.20 -34.95
C ILE A 135 27.10 -42.64 -34.50
N PRO A 136 26.90 -43.02 -33.21
CA PRO A 136 25.58 -43.52 -32.79
C PRO A 136 25.18 -43.40 -31.29
N ALA A 137 23.90 -43.76 -31.07
CA ALA A 137 23.28 -44.43 -29.92
C ALA A 137 22.81 -43.65 -28.68
N VAL A 138 21.54 -43.90 -28.38
CA VAL A 138 20.67 -43.34 -27.35
C VAL A 138 20.62 -44.33 -26.18
N HIS A 139 20.78 -43.87 -24.94
CA HIS A 139 20.29 -44.59 -23.75
C HIS A 139 19.66 -43.61 -22.75
N PRO A 140 18.54 -43.99 -22.10
CA PRO A 140 17.83 -43.13 -21.15
C PRO A 140 18.26 -43.43 -19.70
N GLY A 141 18.23 -42.41 -18.84
CA GLY A 141 18.15 -42.60 -17.39
C GLY A 141 19.14 -41.80 -16.55
N ALA A 142 18.73 -40.61 -16.10
CA ALA A 142 19.20 -40.02 -14.84
C ALA A 142 18.28 -38.84 -14.46
N GLY A 143 17.59 -38.96 -13.32
CA GLY A 143 16.65 -37.97 -12.81
C GLY A 143 17.30 -36.65 -12.38
N PRO A 144 16.52 -35.55 -12.27
CA PRO A 144 17.06 -34.25 -11.93
C PRO A 144 17.35 -34.16 -10.43
N ARG A 145 18.62 -33.90 -10.07
CA ARG A 145 19.00 -33.44 -8.73
C ARG A 145 18.63 -31.96 -8.60
N SER A 146 17.64 -31.68 -7.76
CA SER A 146 17.21 -30.33 -7.40
C SER A 146 18.27 -29.63 -6.53
N GLY A 147 19.21 -28.91 -7.15
CA GLY A 147 19.97 -27.87 -6.47
C GLY A 147 19.17 -26.57 -6.48
N ARG A 148 18.55 -26.18 -5.35
CA ARG A 148 18.02 -24.82 -5.20
C ARG A 148 19.19 -23.84 -5.24
N PRO A 149 19.21 -22.83 -6.13
CA PRO A 149 20.13 -21.72 -5.99
C PRO A 149 19.75 -20.98 -4.70
N VAL A 150 20.68 -20.86 -3.77
CA VAL A 150 20.53 -19.97 -2.62
C VAL A 150 20.49 -18.55 -3.17
N LEU A 151 19.31 -17.94 -3.15
CA LEU A 151 19.11 -16.55 -3.53
C LEU A 151 19.79 -15.69 -2.47
N HIS A 152 20.98 -15.16 -2.76
CA HIS A 152 21.57 -14.13 -1.91
C HIS A 152 20.68 -12.88 -1.99
N PRO A 153 20.15 -12.36 -0.87
CA PRO A 153 19.37 -11.12 -0.88
C PRO A 153 20.28 -9.99 -1.34
N ASP A 154 19.92 -9.33 -2.44
CA ASP A 154 20.60 -8.12 -2.91
C ASP A 154 20.36 -7.00 -1.88
N PRO A 155 21.39 -6.47 -1.20
CA PRO A 155 21.23 -5.46 -0.16
C PRO A 155 20.65 -4.13 -0.71
N ARG A 156 20.66 -3.91 -2.02
CA ARG A 156 20.02 -2.75 -2.66
C ARG A 156 18.50 -2.90 -2.82
N ARG A 157 17.95 -4.07 -2.48
CA ARG A 157 16.52 -4.40 -2.55
C ARG A 157 15.92 -4.72 -1.17
N ASP A 158 16.59 -4.37 -0.08
CA ASP A 158 16.03 -4.56 1.26
C ASP A 158 14.87 -3.57 1.49
N PRO A 159 13.60 -4.04 1.54
CA PRO A 159 12.45 -3.16 1.72
C PRO A 159 12.46 -2.48 3.10
N ALA A 160 13.07 -3.10 4.12
CA ALA A 160 13.18 -2.51 5.44
C ALA A 160 14.14 -1.32 5.44
N LEU A 161 15.23 -1.39 4.66
CA LEU A 161 16.17 -0.30 4.50
C LEU A 161 15.53 0.90 3.78
N LEU A 162 14.73 0.64 2.73
CA LEU A 162 13.99 1.67 2.01
C LEU A 162 12.92 2.34 2.90
N ALA A 163 12.21 1.56 3.71
CA ALA A 163 11.24 2.09 4.66
C ALA A 163 11.91 2.97 5.73
N VAL A 164 13.05 2.53 6.27
CA VAL A 164 13.86 3.30 7.23
C VAL A 164 14.28 4.65 6.64
N GLU A 165 14.77 4.66 5.40
CA GLU A 165 15.22 5.89 4.75
C GLU A 165 14.05 6.84 4.44
N ALA A 166 12.89 6.30 4.06
CA ALA A 166 11.67 7.09 3.86
C ALA A 166 11.18 7.71 5.17
N LEU A 167 11.15 6.95 6.27
CA LEU A 167 10.72 7.42 7.59
C LEU A 167 11.57 8.58 8.11
N ARG A 168 12.89 8.53 7.88
CA ARG A 168 13.82 9.60 8.25
C ARG A 168 13.57 10.93 7.54
N ARG A 169 12.97 10.91 6.34
CA ARG A 169 12.62 12.14 5.61
C ARG A 169 11.37 12.82 6.15
N VAL A 170 10.53 12.09 6.89
CA VAL A 170 9.21 12.55 7.34
C VAL A 170 9.24 13.02 8.80
N ALA A 171 10.06 12.39 9.65
CA ALA A 171 10.11 12.70 11.07
C ALA A 171 11.53 12.63 11.64
N GLY A 172 11.83 13.54 12.58
CA GLY A 172 13.09 13.54 13.30
C GLY A 172 13.23 12.32 14.23
N PRO A 173 14.46 11.96 14.63
CA PRO A 173 14.73 10.77 15.44
C PRO A 173 13.97 10.76 16.78
N ALA A 174 13.83 11.91 17.44
CA ALA A 174 13.05 12.03 18.68
C ALA A 174 11.56 11.71 18.48
N GLN A 175 10.96 12.18 17.38
CA GLN A 175 9.57 11.90 17.04
C GLN A 175 9.36 10.42 16.70
N LEU A 176 10.32 9.80 15.99
CA LEU A 176 10.29 8.38 15.65
C LEU A 176 10.39 7.49 16.90
N VAL A 177 11.23 7.85 17.88
CA VAL A 177 11.32 7.14 19.18
C VAL A 177 10.04 7.29 20.00
N ALA A 178 9.45 8.49 20.03
CA ALA A 178 8.18 8.73 20.70
C ALA A 178 7.06 7.89 20.08
N ALA A 179 6.94 7.89 18.75
CA ALA A 179 5.96 7.07 18.03
C ALA A 179 6.18 5.56 18.26
N ALA A 180 7.43 5.11 18.26
CA ALA A 180 7.77 3.72 18.56
C ALA A 180 7.35 3.32 19.98
N SER A 181 7.42 4.23 20.94
CA SER A 181 7.02 3.95 22.34
C SER A 181 5.51 3.79 22.46
N THR A 182 4.73 4.62 21.77
CA THR A 182 3.27 4.50 21.70
C THR A 182 2.82 3.19 21.05
N LEU A 183 3.51 2.75 20.00
CA LEU A 183 3.13 1.57 19.22
C LEU A 183 3.66 0.25 19.79
N ALA A 184 4.62 0.28 20.73
CA ALA A 184 5.33 -0.92 21.19
C ALA A 184 4.43 -2.01 21.78
N ALA A 185 3.34 -1.62 22.45
CA ALA A 185 2.43 -2.56 23.08
C ALA A 185 1.57 -3.34 22.07
N THR A 186 1.18 -2.69 20.97
CA THR A 186 0.22 -3.25 20.01
C THR A 186 0.91 -3.75 18.74
N PHE A 187 2.00 -3.11 18.33
CA PHE A 187 2.72 -3.38 17.08
C PHE A 187 4.23 -3.37 17.31
N PRO A 188 4.78 -4.40 18.00
CA PRO A 188 6.18 -4.43 18.41
C PRO A 188 7.17 -4.39 17.22
N GLU A 189 6.83 -5.06 16.11
CA GLU A 189 7.65 -5.07 14.88
C GLU A 189 7.75 -3.69 14.22
N LEU A 190 6.63 -2.95 14.18
CA LEU A 190 6.62 -1.59 13.64
C LEU A 190 7.38 -0.62 14.54
N ALA A 191 7.24 -0.77 15.86
CA ALA A 191 8.01 -0.01 16.82
C ALA A 191 9.53 -0.26 16.67
N ALA A 192 9.94 -1.50 16.44
CA ALA A 192 11.33 -1.85 16.15
C ALA A 192 11.83 -1.18 14.85
N LEU A 193 11.02 -1.18 13.78
CA LEU A 193 11.37 -0.50 12.53
C LEU A 193 11.55 1.01 12.72
N LEU A 194 10.65 1.66 13.47
CA LEU A 194 10.74 3.09 13.79
C LEU A 194 11.97 3.42 14.63
N ARG A 195 12.30 2.60 15.63
CA ARG A 195 13.55 2.74 16.40
C ARG A 195 14.77 2.55 15.52
N ARG A 196 14.74 1.61 14.57
CA ARG A 196 15.83 1.42 13.60
C ARG A 196 15.96 2.61 12.66
N ALA A 197 14.85 3.25 12.30
CA ALA A 197 14.88 4.49 11.54
C ALA A 197 15.45 5.67 12.35
N ALA A 198 15.15 5.72 13.65
CA ALA A 198 15.68 6.74 14.56
C ALA A 198 17.16 6.53 14.93
N ALA A 199 17.63 5.29 14.94
CA ALA A 199 19.03 4.96 15.18
C ALA A 199 19.86 5.39 13.96
N THR A 200 20.69 6.39 14.15
CA THR A 200 21.74 6.79 13.21
C THR A 200 22.76 5.66 13.06
N ARG A 201 23.32 5.56 11.84
CA ARG A 201 24.21 4.52 11.29
C ARG A 201 25.16 3.83 12.29
#